data_AF-A0A7V3JJX9-F1
#
_entry.id   AF-A0A7V3JJX9-F1
#
_cell.length_a   1.000
_cell.length_b   1.000
_cell.length_c   1.000
_cell.angle_alpha   90.00
_cell.angle_beta   90.00
_cell.angle_gamma   90.00
#
_symmetry.space_group_name_H-M   'P 1'
#
loop_
_entity.id
_entity.type
_entity.pdbx_description
1 polymer ?
#
loop_
_entity_poly.entity_id
_entity_poly.type
_entity_poly.pdbx_seq_one_letter_code
_entity_poly.pdbx_strand_id
1 'polypeptide(L)'
;MADIKLFRAAVVEHGSQPVTIGWKLTIVRRFYEAGRSSGLRQDNPVAGVRPPRVRRAADDFKYLTADQLVRLLAARGLARGRCPHAHSRAEPLSRSV
;
A
#
# COMPACT_ATOMS: atom_id res chain seq x y z
N MET A 1 12.97 -16.57 -23.62
CA MET A 1 12.35 -15.27 -23.25
C MET A 1 10.85 -15.18 -23.54
N ALA A 2 10.25 -16.11 -24.31
CA ALA A 2 8.82 -16.10 -24.62
C ALA A 2 7.93 -16.46 -23.42
N ASP A 3 8.35 -17.38 -22.57
CA ASP A 3 7.50 -18.00 -21.53
C ASP A 3 7.08 -17.04 -20.42
N ILE A 4 7.85 -16.00 -20.14
CA ILE A 4 7.54 -15.06 -19.06
C ILE A 4 6.64 -13.92 -19.53
N LYS A 5 6.75 -13.56 -20.81
CA LYS A 5 5.77 -12.69 -21.45
C LYS A 5 4.43 -13.42 -21.52
N LEU A 6 4.42 -14.72 -21.85
CA LEU A 6 3.24 -15.58 -21.80
C LEU A 6 2.70 -15.74 -20.37
N PHE A 7 3.55 -15.98 -19.37
CA PHE A 7 3.13 -16.03 -17.97
C PHE A 7 2.48 -14.72 -17.52
N ARG A 8 3.09 -13.58 -17.85
CA ARG A 8 2.50 -12.26 -17.56
C ARG A 8 1.16 -12.07 -18.29
N ALA A 9 1.07 -12.45 -19.56
CA ALA A 9 -0.16 -12.35 -20.35
C ALA A 9 -1.27 -13.22 -19.74
N ALA A 10 -1.00 -14.48 -19.44
CA ALA A 10 -1.94 -15.41 -18.82
C ALA A 10 -2.41 -14.91 -17.44
N VAL A 11 -1.51 -14.34 -16.64
CA VAL A 11 -1.86 -13.79 -15.31
C VAL A 11 -2.75 -12.54 -15.42
N VAL A 12 -2.56 -11.74 -16.47
CA VAL A 12 -3.42 -10.58 -16.77
C VAL A 12 -4.78 -11.03 -17.33
N GLU A 13 -4.79 -11.99 -18.24
CA GLU A 13 -5.99 -12.57 -18.86
C GLU A 13 -6.92 -13.21 -17.83
N HIS A 14 -6.36 -13.79 -16.77
CA HIS A 14 -7.12 -14.35 -15.65
C HIS A 14 -7.78 -13.29 -14.74
N GLY A 15 -7.78 -12.01 -15.13
CA GLY A 15 -8.47 -10.92 -14.42
C GLY A 15 -7.91 -10.61 -13.03
N SER A 16 -6.67 -11.01 -12.74
CA SER A 16 -6.06 -10.82 -11.42
C SER A 16 -5.86 -9.33 -11.12
N GLN A 17 -6.12 -8.92 -9.88
CA GLN A 17 -5.83 -7.56 -9.41
C GLN A 17 -4.34 -7.24 -9.60
N PRO A 18 -3.97 -6.04 -10.08
CA PRO A 18 -2.57 -5.70 -10.39
C PRO A 18 -1.58 -5.89 -9.23
N VAL A 19 -2.03 -5.66 -7.98
CA VAL A 19 -1.25 -5.95 -6.77
C VAL A 19 -0.91 -7.43 -6.69
N THR A 20 -1.89 -8.30 -6.92
CA THR A 20 -1.73 -9.76 -6.96
C THR A 20 -0.77 -10.18 -8.07
N ILE A 21 -0.83 -9.53 -9.23
CA ILE A 21 0.11 -9.78 -10.33
C ILE A 21 1.55 -9.43 -9.91
N GLY A 22 1.73 -8.30 -9.22
CA GLY A 22 3.03 -7.92 -8.67
C GLY A 22 3.59 -8.91 -7.65
N TRP A 23 2.73 -9.42 -6.76
CA TRP A 23 3.10 -10.45 -5.79
C TRP A 23 3.51 -11.75 -6.48
N LYS A 24 2.73 -12.24 -7.45
CA LYS A 24 3.06 -13.43 -8.23
C LYS A 24 4.41 -13.29 -8.94
N LEU A 25 4.66 -12.16 -9.62
CA LEU A 25 5.95 -11.90 -10.28
C LEU A 25 7.12 -11.86 -9.29
N THR A 26 6.90 -11.34 -8.08
CA THR A 26 7.92 -11.29 -7.02
C THR A 26 8.29 -12.70 -6.54
N ILE A 27 7.30 -13.57 -6.35
CA ILE A 27 7.53 -14.97 -5.94
C ILE A 27 8.36 -15.70 -7.00
N VAL A 28 7.96 -15.60 -8.28
CA VAL A 28 8.68 -16.26 -9.38
C VAL A 28 10.11 -15.70 -9.50
N ARG A 29 10.30 -14.39 -9.34
CA ARG A 29 11.65 -13.79 -9.34
C ARG A 29 12.52 -14.37 -8.23
N ARG A 30 12.01 -14.46 -7.00
CA ARG A 30 12.75 -15.01 -5.84
C ARG A 30 13.08 -16.49 -6.04
N PHE A 31 12.18 -17.26 -6.65
CA PHE A 31 12.44 -18.66 -6.98
C PHE A 31 13.63 -18.81 -7.95
N TYR A 32 13.68 -17.98 -9.00
CA TYR A 32 14.81 -18.01 -9.93
C TYR A 32 16.11 -17.46 -9.33
N GLU A 33 16.05 -16.46 -8.46
CA GLU A 33 17.22 -16.03 -7.69
C GLU A 33 17.76 -17.15 -6.81
N ALA A 34 16.88 -17.89 -6.13
CA ALA A 34 17.29 -19.05 -5.33
C ALA A 34 17.99 -20.10 -6.19
N GLY A 35 17.39 -20.47 -7.34
CA GLY A 35 18.00 -21.38 -8.30
C GLY A 35 19.36 -20.91 -8.81
N ARG A 36 19.53 -19.59 -9.00
CA ARG A 36 20.82 -19.00 -9.38
C ARG A 36 21.85 -19.06 -8.27
N SER A 37 21.48 -18.72 -7.05
CA SER A 37 22.36 -18.81 -5.89
C SER A 37 22.83 -20.23 -5.59
N SER A 38 21.99 -21.22 -5.89
CA SER A 38 22.32 -22.65 -5.75
C SER A 38 23.08 -23.23 -6.94
N GLY A 39 23.40 -22.44 -7.97
CA GLY A 39 24.10 -22.91 -9.18
C GLY A 39 23.25 -23.77 -10.13
N LEU A 40 21.95 -23.96 -9.85
CA LEU A 40 21.04 -24.77 -10.67
C LEU A 40 20.62 -24.06 -11.97
N ARG A 41 20.81 -22.74 -12.04
CA ARG A 41 20.48 -21.93 -13.21
C ARG A 41 21.37 -20.69 -13.30
N GLN A 42 21.72 -20.26 -14.50
CA GLN A 42 22.60 -19.10 -14.67
C GLN A 42 21.85 -17.77 -14.85
N ASP A 43 20.60 -17.77 -15.32
CA ASP A 43 19.82 -16.56 -15.61
C ASP A 43 18.57 -16.44 -14.72
N ASN A 44 18.19 -15.20 -14.40
CA ASN A 44 16.85 -14.91 -13.87
C ASN A 44 16.01 -14.24 -14.97
N PRO A 45 15.11 -14.99 -15.61
CA PRO A 45 14.40 -14.49 -16.76
C PRO A 45 13.27 -13.49 -16.37
N VAL A 46 12.97 -13.33 -15.06
CA VAL A 46 11.99 -12.36 -14.52
C VAL A 46 12.65 -11.09 -13.99
N ALA A 47 13.99 -10.99 -14.02
CA ALA A 47 14.73 -9.86 -13.43
C ALA A 47 14.30 -8.50 -14.02
N GLY A 48 14.00 -8.43 -15.32
CA GLY A 48 13.59 -7.20 -16.01
C GLY A 48 12.08 -6.95 -16.08
N VAL A 49 11.24 -7.86 -15.59
CA VAL A 49 9.78 -7.78 -15.77
C VAL A 49 9.16 -6.88 -14.72
N ARG A 50 8.57 -5.77 -15.16
CA ARG A 50 7.88 -4.84 -14.28
C ARG A 50 6.41 -5.26 -14.08
N PRO A 51 5.89 -5.17 -12.85
CA PRO A 51 4.46 -5.37 -12.62
C PRO A 51 3.63 -4.28 -13.33
N PRO A 52 2.35 -4.55 -13.64
CA PRO A 52 1.46 -3.54 -14.18
C PRO A 52 1.41 -2.30 -13.28
N ARG A 53 1.68 -1.12 -13.84
CA ARG A 53 1.54 0.15 -13.13
C ARG A 53 0.05 0.50 -13.09
N VAL A 54 -0.53 0.55 -11.89
CA VAL A 54 -1.86 1.13 -11.69
C VAL A 54 -1.68 2.59 -11.35
N ARG A 55 -2.19 3.47 -12.21
CA ARG A 55 -2.46 4.86 -11.85
C ARG A 55 -3.82 4.87 -11.18
N ARG A 56 -3.87 5.08 -9.86
CA ARG A 56 -5.12 5.39 -9.14
C ARG A 56 -5.21 6.90 -8.97
N ALA A 57 -6.42 7.46 -9.09
CA ALA A 57 -6.64 8.85 -8.77
C ALA A 57 -6.52 9.05 -7.25
N ALA A 58 -6.16 10.26 -6.81
CA ALA A 58 -6.15 10.59 -5.38
C ALA A 58 -7.57 10.42 -4.76
N ASP A 59 -8.60 10.57 -5.59
CA ASP A 59 -10.01 10.39 -5.21
C ASP A 59 -10.43 8.92 -5.04
N ASP A 60 -9.63 7.95 -5.48
CA ASP A 60 -9.90 6.52 -5.25
C ASP A 60 -9.65 6.09 -3.79
N PHE A 61 -9.03 6.96 -2.98
CA PHE A 61 -8.74 6.70 -1.58
C PHE A 61 -9.88 7.18 -0.68
N LYS A 62 -10.64 6.24 -0.13
CA LYS A 62 -11.62 6.54 0.94
C LYS A 62 -10.89 6.76 2.26
N TYR A 63 -10.83 8.01 2.70
CA TYR A 63 -10.36 8.38 4.02
C TYR A 63 -11.50 8.33 5.05
N LEU A 64 -11.16 8.00 6.29
CA LEU A 64 -12.08 8.16 7.41
C LEU A 64 -12.25 9.65 7.69
N THR A 65 -13.48 10.09 7.91
CA THR A 65 -13.72 11.42 8.48
C THR A 65 -13.23 11.45 9.93
N ALA A 66 -13.01 12.66 10.48
CA ALA A 66 -12.60 12.82 11.87
C ALA A 66 -13.55 12.08 12.84
N ASP A 67 -14.86 12.15 12.59
CA ASP A 67 -15.87 11.48 13.41
C ASP A 67 -15.78 9.95 13.32
N GLN A 68 -15.60 9.39 12.12
CA GLN A 68 -15.41 7.95 11.92
C GLN A 68 -14.13 7.43 12.59
N LEU A 69 -13.05 8.23 12.55
CA LEU A 69 -11.80 7.92 13.23
C LEU A 69 -11.97 7.92 14.75
N VAL A 70 -12.65 8.94 15.31
CA VAL A 70 -12.94 9.01 16.76
C VAL A 70 -13.75 7.82 17.21
N ARG A 71 -14.80 7.42 16.47
CA ARG A 71 -15.59 6.22 16.78
C ARG A 71 -14.76 4.94 16.75
N LEU A 72 -13.89 4.78 15.74
CA LEU A 72 -13.01 3.62 15.64
C LEU A 72 -12.05 3.52 16.84
N LEU A 73 -11.45 4.63 17.25
CA LEU A 73 -10.52 4.69 18.37
C LEU A 73 -11.24 4.51 19.72
N ALA A 74 -12.46 5.03 19.87
CA ALA A 74 -13.30 4.81 21.05
C ALA A 74 -13.73 3.34 21.19
N ALA A 75 -14.14 2.70 20.10
CA ALA A 75 -14.54 1.29 20.08
C ALA A 75 -13.42 0.34 20.52
N ARG A 76 -12.16 0.69 20.24
CA ARG A 76 -10.98 -0.12 20.59
C ARG A 76 -10.39 0.22 21.97
N GLY A 77 -11.06 1.06 22.77
CA GLY A 77 -10.62 1.48 24.10
C GLY A 77 -9.40 2.42 24.10
N LEU A 78 -8.97 2.89 22.92
CA LEU A 78 -7.80 3.77 22.73
C LEU A 78 -8.12 5.25 23.00
N ALA A 79 -9.39 5.61 23.16
CA ALA A 79 -9.84 6.99 23.41
C ALA A 79 -9.81 7.43 24.89
N ARG A 80 -8.84 6.96 25.69
CA ARG A 80 -8.60 7.49 27.04
C ARG A 80 -7.30 8.30 27.17
N GLY A 81 -6.78 8.80 26.05
CA GLY A 81 -5.69 9.79 26.01
C GLY A 81 -6.21 11.15 25.56
N ARG A 82 -6.17 12.15 26.44
CA ARG A 82 -6.53 13.56 26.19
C ARG A 82 -5.87 14.10 24.92
N CYS A 83 -6.66 14.60 23.96
CA CYS A 83 -6.15 15.37 22.83
C CYS A 83 -5.79 16.80 23.30
N PRO A 84 -4.53 17.26 23.22
CA PRO A 84 -4.10 18.53 23.81
C PRO A 84 -4.23 19.73 22.86
N HIS A 85 -5.23 19.74 21.96
CA HIS A 85 -5.43 20.83 21.01
C HIS A 85 -6.87 21.35 21.04
N ALA A 86 -7.37 21.66 22.24
CA ALA A 86 -8.43 22.64 22.36
C ALA A 86 -7.75 24.02 22.28
N HIS A 87 -7.92 24.69 21.14
CA HIS A 87 -7.48 26.07 20.95
C HIS A 87 -7.95 26.93 22.13
N SER A 88 -7.00 27.36 22.97
CA SER A 88 -7.20 28.39 23.97
C SER A 88 -7.55 29.68 23.23
N ARG A 89 -8.84 30.04 23.27
CA ARG A 89 -9.31 31.36 22.86
C ARG A 89 -8.93 32.29 23.99
N ALA A 90 -7.82 33.01 23.83
CA ALA A 90 -7.39 34.04 24.77
C ALA A 90 -8.49 35.12 24.86
N GLU A 91 -9.00 35.35 26.07
CA GLU A 91 -9.79 36.53 26.40
C GLU A 91 -8.91 37.79 26.26
N PRO A 92 -9.38 38.85 25.60
CA PRO A 92 -8.71 40.14 25.68
C PRO A 92 -9.08 40.83 27.00
N LEU A 93 -8.05 41.07 27.81
CA LEU A 93 -8.07 42.05 28.89
C LEU A 93 -8.41 43.43 28.30
N SER A 94 -9.60 43.95 28.59
CA SER A 94 -9.89 45.38 28.50
C SER A 94 -10.15 45.92 29.90
N ARG A 95 -9.14 46.65 30.40
CA ARG A 95 -9.14 47.46 31.61
C ARG A 95 -9.41 48.91 31.20
N SER A 96 -10.50 49.50 31.67
CA SER A 96 -10.82 50.95 31.71
C SER A 96 -12.19 51.02 32.44
N VAL A 97 -12.41 51.77 33.51
CA VAL A 97 -12.02 53.14 33.89
C VAL A 97 -11.75 53.20 35.39
#